data_AF-A0A2Z2KHH2-F1
#
_entry.id   AF-A0A2Z2KHH2-F1
#
_cell.length_a   1.000
_cell.length_b   1.000
_cell.length_c   1.000
_cell.angle_alpha   90.00
_cell.angle_beta   90.00
_cell.angle_gamma   90.00
#
_symmetry.space_group_name_H-M   'P 1'
#
loop_
_entity.id
_entity.type
_entity.pdbx_description
1 polymer ?
#
loop_
_entity_poly.entity_id
_entity_poly.type
_entity_poly.pdbx_seq_one_letter_code
_entity_poly.pdbx_strand_id
1 'polypeptide(L)'
;MDIKNTFKVAQEIAALSTKYENEDIGNNEQAEIQNKKFIDDLDMLHSKLLQLSMYATDKLLNQTAVNTNAYEQLSSYSNLSVYYIYENEGLALVEDTGMGLHLVPLDILRFEE
;
A
#
# COMPACT_ATOMS: atom_id res chain seq x y z
N MET A 1 -15.80 -5.09 -7.21
CA MET A 1 -15.13 -4.83 -5.92
C MET A 1 -14.64 -3.39 -5.96
N ASP A 2 -14.81 -2.60 -4.91
CA ASP A 2 -14.36 -1.20 -4.92
C ASP A 2 -12.91 -1.13 -4.46
N ILE A 3 -11.98 -1.12 -5.42
CA ILE A 3 -10.54 -1.20 -5.17
C ILE A 3 -10.02 -0.01 -4.37
N LYS A 4 -10.61 1.18 -4.53
CA LYS A 4 -10.24 2.38 -3.77
C LYS A 4 -10.59 2.21 -2.30
N ASN A 5 -11.78 1.68 -2.01
CA ASN A 5 -12.18 1.36 -0.65
C ASN A 5 -11.33 0.25 -0.03
N THR A 6 -11.01 -0.80 -0.78
CA THR A 6 -10.11 -1.88 -0.30
C THR A 6 -8.72 -1.34 0.03
N PHE A 7 -8.15 -0.50 -0.84
CA PHE A 7 -6.84 0.10 -0.62
C PHE A 7 -6.83 1.06 0.59
N LYS A 8 -7.89 1.88 0.74
CA LYS A 8 -8.03 2.76 1.90
C LYS A 8 -8.11 1.97 3.21
N VAL A 9 -8.88 0.89 3.25
CA VAL A 9 -8.96 0.00 4.42
C VAL A 9 -7.60 -0.63 4.72
N ALA A 10 -6.84 -1.01 3.69
CA ALA A 10 -5.48 -1.52 3.85
C ALA A 10 -4.56 -0.46 4.50
N GLN A 11 -4.57 0.79 4.01
CA GLN A 11 -3.80 1.88 4.62
C GLN A 11 -4.20 2.17 6.07
N GLU A 12 -5.49 2.15 6.39
CA GLU A 12 -5.98 2.33 7.77
C GLU A 12 -5.46 1.23 8.70
N ILE A 13 -5.40 -0.02 8.23
CA ILE A 13 -4.83 -1.16 8.96
C ILE A 13 -3.33 -0.96 9.20
N ALA A 14 -2.57 -0.54 8.18
CA ALA A 14 -1.14 -0.28 8.32
C ALA A 14 -0.87 0.86 9.33
N ALA A 15 -1.65 1.94 9.26
CA ALA A 15 -1.53 3.05 10.21
C ALA A 15 -1.86 2.63 11.65
N LEU A 16 -2.85 1.75 11.84
CA LEU A 16 -3.15 1.16 13.15
C LEU A 16 -2.00 0.30 13.66
N SER A 17 -1.39 -0.51 12.79
CA SER A 17 -0.21 -1.34 13.10
C SER A 17 0.94 -0.48 13.64
N THR A 18 1.31 0.58 12.90
CA THR A 18 2.35 1.55 13.33
C THR A 18 1.97 2.26 14.63
N LYS A 19 0.69 2.56 14.85
CA LYS A 19 0.25 3.21 16.09
C LYS A 19 0.45 2.29 17.30
N TYR A 20 0.11 1.01 17.19
CA TYR A 20 0.31 0.03 18.25
C TYR A 20 1.78 -0.29 18.50
N GLU A 21 2.63 -0.22 17.48
CA GLU A 21 4.08 -0.39 17.61
C GLU A 21 4.72 0.75 18.43
N ASN A 22 4.23 1.97 18.22
CA ASN A 22 4.74 3.17 18.91
C ASN A 22 4.00 3.49 20.21
N GLU A 23 3.00 2.69 20.59
CA GLU A 23 2.24 2.91 21.83
C GLU A 23 3.12 2.52 23.01
N ASP A 24 3.50 3.49 23.85
CA ASP A 24 4.32 3.23 25.04
C ASP A 24 3.47 2.55 26.12
N ILE A 25 3.64 1.25 26.26
CA ILE A 25 2.78 0.38 27.07
C ILE A 25 3.24 0.32 28.53
N GLY A 26 4.33 1.03 28.87
CA GLY A 26 5.00 0.89 30.16
C GLY A 26 5.47 -0.55 30.42
N ASN A 27 5.87 -0.84 31.66
CA ASN A 27 6.48 -2.12 32.05
C ASN A 27 5.45 -3.26 32.21
N ASN A 28 4.54 -3.41 31.25
CA ASN A 28 3.46 -4.40 31.27
C ASN A 28 3.64 -5.43 30.12
N GLU A 29 4.46 -6.45 30.38
CA GLU A 29 4.82 -7.52 29.41
C GLU A 29 3.61 -8.19 28.75
N GLN A 30 2.46 -8.32 29.43
CA GLN A 30 1.27 -8.94 28.85
C GLN A 30 0.60 -8.08 27.78
N ALA A 31 0.60 -6.75 27.97
CA ALA A 31 0.07 -5.81 27.01
C ALA A 31 1.00 -5.68 25.79
N GLU A 32 2.31 -5.79 25.99
CA GLU A 32 3.31 -5.83 24.92
C GLU A 32 3.17 -7.06 24.01
N ILE A 33 2.98 -8.25 24.59
CA ILE A 33 2.73 -9.48 23.83
C ILE A 33 1.41 -9.39 23.04
N GLN A 34 0.36 -8.81 23.62
CA GLN A 34 -0.92 -8.62 22.93
C GLN A 34 -0.82 -7.61 21.79
N ASN A 35 -0.17 -6.46 22.00
CA ASN A 35 0.03 -5.46 20.96
C ASN A 35 0.83 -6.02 19.79
N LYS A 36 1.90 -6.78 20.06
CA LYS A 36 2.69 -7.43 19.01
C LYS A 36 1.87 -8.41 18.18
N LYS A 37 1.04 -9.23 18.83
CA LYS A 37 0.15 -10.15 18.11
C LYS A 37 -0.91 -9.41 17.28
N PHE A 38 -1.39 -8.27 17.79
CA PHE A 38 -2.36 -7.44 17.08
C PHE A 38 -1.74 -6.80 15.83
N ILE A 39 -0.50 -6.32 15.93
CA ILE A 39 0.32 -5.84 14.81
C ILE A 39 0.48 -6.95 13.75
N ASP A 40 0.91 -8.14 14.16
CA ASP A 40 1.08 -9.28 13.24
C ASP A 40 -0.24 -9.64 12.52
N ASP A 41 -1.37 -9.62 13.23
CA ASP A 41 -2.69 -9.91 12.67
C ASP A 41 -3.17 -8.80 11.69
N LEU A 42 -2.86 -7.53 11.99
CA LEU A 42 -3.13 -6.39 11.11
C LEU A 42 -2.26 -6.45 9.84
N ASP A 43 -0.97 -6.71 9.97
CA ASP A 43 -0.05 -6.85 8.83
C ASP A 43 -0.45 -8.03 7.93
N MET A 44 -0.92 -9.12 8.53
CA MET A 44 -1.47 -10.26 7.78
C MET A 44 -2.76 -9.88 7.04
N LEU A 45 -3.66 -9.11 7.65
CA LEU A 45 -4.89 -8.63 7.01
C LEU A 45 -4.59 -7.66 5.87
N HIS A 46 -3.66 -6.72 6.07
CA HIS A 46 -3.14 -5.80 5.06
C HIS A 46 -2.61 -6.58 3.85
N SER A 47 -1.72 -7.54 4.11
CA SER A 47 -1.12 -8.39 3.08
C SER A 47 -2.17 -9.21 2.32
N LYS A 48 -3.19 -9.74 3.01
CA LYS A 48 -4.28 -10.49 2.39
C LYS A 48 -5.19 -9.61 1.52
N LEU A 49 -5.47 -8.38 1.95
CA LEU A 49 -6.26 -7.42 1.16
C LEU A 49 -5.53 -7.01 -0.12
N LEU A 50 -4.22 -6.77 -0.03
CA LEU A 50 -3.37 -6.50 -1.19
C LEU A 50 -3.23 -7.73 -2.09
N GLN A 51 -3.09 -8.93 -1.54
CA GLN A 51 -3.06 -10.16 -2.35
C GLN A 51 -4.39 -10.40 -3.07
N LEU A 52 -5.54 -10.15 -2.43
CA LEU A 52 -6.85 -10.26 -3.07
C LEU A 52 -7.01 -9.26 -4.22
N SER A 53 -6.37 -8.10 -4.15
CA SER A 53 -6.34 -7.16 -5.27
C SER A 53 -5.33 -7.57 -6.36
N MET A 54 -4.22 -8.22 -6.00
CA MET A 54 -3.24 -8.79 -6.94
C MET A 54 -3.75 -10.03 -7.68
N TYR A 55 -4.58 -10.87 -7.05
CA TYR A 55 -5.14 -12.09 -7.64
C TYR A 55 -6.28 -11.84 -8.63
N ALA A 56 -6.61 -10.57 -8.92
CA ALA A 56 -7.61 -10.25 -9.92
C ALA A 56 -7.14 -10.52 -11.37
N THR A 57 -5.83 -10.60 -11.66
CA THR A 57 -5.30 -11.17 -12.93
C THR A 57 -3.78 -11.40 -12.85
N ASP A 58 -3.29 -12.49 -13.42
CA ASP A 58 -1.91 -13.02 -13.42
C ASP A 58 -0.77 -12.12 -14.00
N LYS A 59 -0.82 -10.79 -13.89
CA LYS A 59 0.23 -9.90 -14.41
C LYS A 59 0.75 -8.94 -13.34
N LEU A 60 1.68 -9.44 -12.52
CA LEU A 60 2.64 -8.59 -11.82
C LEU A 60 3.52 -7.90 -12.87
N LEU A 61 3.23 -6.63 -13.12
CA LEU A 61 4.01 -5.77 -14.01
C LEU A 61 5.09 -5.12 -13.15
N ASN A 62 6.18 -5.82 -12.85
CA ASN A 62 7.35 -5.18 -12.23
C ASN A 62 8.01 -4.25 -13.26
N GLN A 63 7.44 -3.06 -13.44
CA GLN A 63 7.89 -2.02 -14.36
C GLN A 63 8.17 -0.74 -13.60
N THR A 64 9.16 0.03 -14.04
CA THR A 64 9.41 1.36 -13.51
C THR A 64 8.58 2.39 -14.28
N ALA A 65 8.03 3.33 -13.53
CA ALA A 65 7.31 4.48 -14.08
C ALA A 65 7.68 5.74 -13.31
N VAL A 66 7.39 6.88 -13.93
CA VAL A 66 7.52 8.20 -13.31
C VAL A 66 6.15 8.86 -13.32
N ASN A 67 5.72 9.42 -12.19
CA ASN A 67 4.50 10.22 -12.17
C ASN A 67 4.75 11.60 -12.78
N THR A 68 3.86 12.06 -13.64
CA THR A 68 3.97 13.36 -14.33
C THR A 68 3.45 14.53 -13.49
N ASN A 69 2.53 14.24 -12.56
CA ASN A 69 1.88 15.23 -11.69
C ASN A 69 2.01 14.82 -10.23
N ALA A 70 2.02 15.82 -9.34
CA ALA A 70 1.90 15.58 -7.90
C ALA A 70 0.53 14.95 -7.61
N TYR A 71 0.53 13.91 -6.79
CA TYR A 71 -0.68 13.17 -6.45
C TYR A 71 -0.61 12.71 -5.00
N GLU A 72 -1.53 13.20 -4.17
CA GLU A 72 -1.56 12.94 -2.73
C GLU A 72 -0.19 13.20 -2.07
N GLN A 73 0.48 12.16 -1.59
CA GLN A 73 1.78 12.22 -0.91
C GLN A 73 2.98 12.10 -1.88
N LEU A 74 2.72 11.89 -3.17
CA LEU A 74 3.73 11.76 -4.21
C LEU A 74 4.06 13.12 -4.84
N SER A 75 5.34 13.46 -4.84
CA SER A 75 5.86 14.63 -5.57
C SER A 75 5.85 14.36 -7.07
N SER A 76 5.67 15.39 -7.91
CA SER A 76 5.80 15.24 -9.36
C SER A 76 7.18 14.68 -9.73
N TYR A 77 7.24 13.85 -10.77
CA TYR A 77 8.46 13.25 -11.30
C TYR A 77 9.21 12.34 -10.32
N SER A 78 8.48 11.71 -9.40
CA SER A 78 9.00 10.65 -8.54
C SER A 78 9.09 9.33 -9.31
N ASN A 79 10.17 8.59 -9.06
CA ASN A 79 10.33 7.23 -9.56
C ASN A 79 9.45 6.28 -8.76
N LEU A 80 8.75 5.41 -9.48
CA LEU A 80 7.76 4.50 -8.94
C LEU A 80 8.00 3.10 -9.48
N SER A 81 7.94 2.10 -8.61
CA SER A 81 7.82 0.70 -8.99
C SER A 81 6.34 0.38 -9.16
N VAL A 82 5.89 0.13 -10.38
CA VAL A 82 4.53 -0.35 -10.62
C VAL A 82 4.50 -1.83 -10.24
N TYR A 83 3.49 -2.23 -9.47
CA TYR A 83 3.27 -3.63 -9.14
C TYR A 83 2.09 -4.21 -9.91
N TYR A 84 1.07 -3.38 -10.15
CA TYR A 84 -0.16 -3.83 -10.76
C TYR A 84 -0.92 -2.68 -11.44
N ILE A 85 -1.60 -3.00 -12.54
CA ILE A 85 -2.48 -2.06 -13.25
C ILE A 85 -3.91 -2.61 -13.21
N TYR A 86 -4.80 -1.86 -12.60
CA TYR A 86 -6.24 -2.07 -12.61
C TYR A 86 -6.83 -1.39 -13.85
N GLU A 87 -6.71 -2.05 -15.02
CA GLU A 87 -7.10 -1.47 -16.32
C GLU A 87 -8.56 -1.02 -16.35
N ASN A 88 -9.48 -1.78 -15.76
CA ASN A 88 -10.92 -1.46 -15.77
C ASN A 88 -11.24 -0.22 -14.93
N GLU A 89 -10.43 0.05 -13.91
CA GLU A 89 -10.59 1.15 -12.96
C GLU A 89 -9.73 2.37 -13.34
N GLY A 90 -8.80 2.22 -14.30
CA GLY A 90 -7.86 3.26 -14.70
C GLY A 90 -6.85 3.61 -13.60
N LEU A 91 -6.49 2.64 -12.76
CA LEU A 91 -5.61 2.84 -11.60
C LEU A 91 -4.40 1.91 -11.66
N ALA A 92 -3.34 2.26 -10.93
CA ALA A 92 -2.17 1.43 -10.75
C ALA A 92 -1.74 1.41 -9.28
N LEU A 93 -1.37 0.24 -8.79
CA LEU A 93 -0.68 0.09 -7.52
C LEU A 93 0.81 0.29 -7.76
N VAL A 94 1.38 1.26 -7.07
CA VAL A 94 2.77 1.67 -7.22
C VAL A 94 3.44 1.79 -5.85
N GLU A 95 4.75 1.67 -5.83
CA GLU A 95 5.58 1.90 -4.66
C GLU A 95 6.60 3.01 -4.93
N ASP A 96 6.74 3.93 -3.99
CA ASP A 96 7.73 5.00 -4.05
C ASP A 96 9.10 4.58 -3.50
N THR A 97 10.09 5.47 -3.62
CA THR A 97 11.45 5.22 -3.11
C THR A 97 11.52 5.08 -1.58
N GLY A 98 10.50 5.52 -0.86
CA GLY A 98 10.35 5.39 0.59
C GLY A 98 9.64 4.10 1.02
N MET A 99 9.40 3.16 0.09
CA MET A 99 8.61 1.94 0.32
C MET A 99 7.14 2.24 0.67
N GLY A 100 6.65 3.43 0.33
CA GLY A 100 5.25 3.79 0.46
C GLY A 100 4.45 3.22 -0.71
N LEU A 101 3.39 2.46 -0.42
CA LEU A 101 2.44 1.98 -1.42
C LEU A 101 1.36 3.04 -1.69
N HIS A 102 1.08 3.26 -2.97
CA HIS A 102 0.10 4.24 -3.45
C HIS A 102 -0.79 3.65 -4.53
N LEU A 103 -2.05 4.07 -4.57
CA LEU A 103 -2.97 3.77 -5.66
C LEU A 103 -3.17 5.03 -6.50
N VAL A 104 -2.55 5.06 -7.67
CA VAL A 104 -2.50 6.27 -8.52
C VAL A 104 -3.30 6.09 -9.81
N PRO A 105 -3.81 7.18 -10.39
CA PRO A 105 -4.39 7.16 -11.73
C PRO A 105 -3.38 6.74 -12.80
N LEU A 106 -3.80 5.92 -13.77
CA LEU A 106 -2.91 5.44 -14.83
C LEU A 106 -2.46 6.57 -15.77
N ASP A 107 -3.30 7.58 -15.98
CA ASP A 107 -3.03 8.72 -16.86
C ASP A 107 -1.91 9.64 -16.36
N ILE A 108 -1.59 9.60 -15.07
CA ILE A 108 -0.47 10.36 -14.51
C ILE A 108 0.85 9.61 -14.59
N LEU A 109 0.85 8.31 -14.92
CA LEU A 109 2.06 7.50 -15.02
C LEU A 109 2.67 7.56 -16.42
N ARG A 110 4.00 7.69 -16.48
CA ARG A 110 4.78 7.43 -17.68
C ARG A 110 5.74 6.29 -17.42
N PHE A 111 5.54 5.20 -18.14
CA PHE A 111 6.42 4.04 -18.11
C PHE A 111 7.73 4.38 -18.83
N GLU A 112 8.84 3.95 -18.24
CA GLU A 112 10.14 4.03 -18.92
C GLU A 112 10.22 2.91 -19.97
N GLU A 113 10.66 3.24 -21.19
CA GLU A 113 10.85 2.29 -22.31
C GLU A 113 12.14 1.46 -22.16
#